data_AF-A0A2E2T528-F1
#
_entry.id   AF-A0A2E2T528-F1
#
_cell.length_a   1.000
_cell.length_b   1.000
_cell.length_c   1.000
_cell.angle_alpha   90.00
_cell.angle_beta   90.00
_cell.angle_gamma   90.00
#
_symmetry.space_group_name_H-M   'P 1'
#
loop_
_entity.id
_entity.type
_entity.pdbx_description
1 polymer ?
#
loop_
_entity_poly.entity_id
_entity_poly.type
_entity_poly.pdbx_seq_one_letter_code
_entity_poly.pdbx_strand_id
1 'polypeptide(L)' 'MDELDLLRNKYRGMMNEMSDHLSTGGCKEYSEYTRCCGIIEGLAIAERELLDLKKKVEEA' A
#
# COMPACT_ATOMS: atom_id res chain seq x y z
N MET A 1 11.58 14.67 7.50
CA MET A 1 10.61 13.73 6.91
C MET A 1 9.59 14.59 6.22
N ASP A 2 9.54 14.56 4.90
CA ASP A 2 8.60 15.39 4.16
C ASP A 2 7.17 14.83 4.27
N GLU A 3 6.17 15.60 3.84
CA GLU A 3 4.75 15.23 3.91
C GLU A 3 4.38 14.04 3.02
N LEU A 4 5.06 13.88 1.86
CA LEU A 4 4.95 12.73 0.97
C LEU A 4 5.59 11.48 1.58
N ASP A 5 6.70 11.60 2.31
CA ASP A 5 7.30 10.49 3.06
C ASP A 5 6.37 9.99 4.18
N LEU A 6 5.69 10.91 4.86
CA LEU A 6 4.65 10.57 5.85
C LEU A 6 3.52 9.75 5.21
N LEU A 7 3.01 10.19 4.05
CA LEU A 7 1.95 9.49 3.34
C LEU A 7 2.42 8.12 2.83
N ARG A 8 3.63 8.05 2.30
CA ARG A 8 4.26 6.78 1.87
C ARG A 8 4.34 5.79 3.03
N ASN A 9 4.79 6.23 4.20
CA ASN A 9 4.86 5.37 5.39
C ASN A 9 3.48 4.84 5.80
N LYS A 10 2.41 5.64 5.65
CA LYS A 10 1.03 5.18 5.88
C LYS A 10 0.64 4.08 4.89
N TYR A 11 0.91 4.24 3.59
CA TYR A 11 0.61 3.20 2.60
C TYR A 11 1.35 1.90 2.89
N ARG A 12 2.63 1.98 3.26
CA ARG A 12 3.42 0.79 3.65
C ARG A 12 2.88 0.14 4.92
N GLY A 13 2.46 0.93 5.91
CA GLY A 13 1.78 0.42 7.11
C GLY A 13 0.52 -0.36 6.77
N MET A 14 -0.37 0.23 5.96
CA MET A 14 -1.60 -0.43 5.51
C MET A 14 -1.32 -1.71 4.70
N MET A 15 -0.31 -1.69 3.81
CA MET A 15 0.08 -2.89 3.06
C MET A 15 0.56 -4.01 3.99
N ASN A 16 1.36 -3.67 4.99
CA ASN A 16 1.86 -4.65 5.96
C ASN A 16 0.70 -5.24 6.77
N GLU A 17 -0.21 -4.41 7.29
CA GLU A 17 -1.39 -4.87 8.03
C GLU A 17 -2.25 -5.85 7.20
N MET A 18 -2.50 -5.52 5.94
CA MET A 18 -3.27 -6.39 5.04
C MET A 18 -2.49 -7.67 4.68
N SER A 19 -1.17 -7.57 4.49
CA SER A 19 -0.31 -8.72 4.22
C SER A 19 -0.25 -9.66 5.42
N ASP A 20 -0.17 -9.13 6.63
CA ASP A 20 -0.21 -9.90 7.87
C ASP A 20 -1.58 -10.55 8.07
N HIS A 21 -2.66 -9.82 7.82
CA HIS A 21 -4.01 -10.37 7.85
C HIS A 21 -4.16 -11.55 6.88
N LEU A 22 -3.63 -11.43 5.66
CA LEU A 22 -3.59 -12.50 4.68
C LEU A 22 -2.75 -13.70 5.15
N SER A 23 -1.55 -13.44 5.67
CA SER A 23 -0.55 -14.45 6.03
C SER A 23 -0.93 -15.24 7.29
N THR A 24 -1.66 -14.62 8.21
CA THR A 24 -2.15 -15.24 9.45
C THR A 24 -3.45 -16.04 9.27
N GLY A 25 -3.95 -16.16 8.04
CA GLY A 25 -5.18 -16.90 7.74
C GLY A 25 -6.47 -16.10 8.02
N GLY A 26 -6.41 -14.77 7.98
CA GLY A 26 -7.55 -13.90 8.21
C GLY A 26 -8.64 -13.98 7.13
N CYS A 27 -8.30 -14.45 5.93
CA CYS A 27 -9.24 -14.71 4.84
C CYS A 27 -9.77 -16.15 4.93
N LYS A 28 -11.08 -16.29 5.16
CA LYS A 28 -11.78 -17.59 5.32
C LYS A 28 -12.28 -18.15 4.00
N GLU A 29 -12.54 -17.28 3.03
CA GLU A 29 -13.03 -17.64 1.71
C GLU A 29 -12.19 -17.00 0.60
N TYR A 30 -12.26 -17.59 -0.60
CA TYR A 30 -11.51 -17.09 -1.75
C TYR A 30 -11.87 -15.64 -2.11
N SER A 31 -13.13 -15.25 -1.95
CA SER A 31 -13.59 -13.87 -2.17
C SER A 31 -12.88 -12.86 -1.25
N GLU A 32 -12.68 -13.22 0.01
CA GLU A 32 -11.94 -12.40 0.99
C GLU A 32 -10.46 -12.33 0.62
N TYR A 33 -9.86 -13.45 0.22
CA TYR A 33 -8.47 -13.50 -0.27
C TYR A 33 -8.27 -12.58 -1.48
N THR A 34 -9.12 -12.69 -2.51
CA THR A 34 -9.04 -11.86 -3.72
C THR A 34 -9.20 -10.38 -3.39
N ARG A 35 -10.14 -10.04 -2.49
CA ARG A 35 -10.31 -8.65 -2.03
C ARG A 35 -9.07 -8.15 -1.29
N CYS A 36 -8.49 -8.95 -0.40
CA CYS A 36 -7.29 -8.61 0.34
C CYS A 36 -6.11 -8.34 -0.60
N CYS A 37 -5.87 -9.23 -1.56
CA CYS A 37 -4.84 -9.04 -2.59
C CYS A 37 -5.09 -7.78 -3.43
N GLY A 38 -6.33 -7.49 -3.82
CA GLY A 38 -6.67 -6.28 -4.58
C GLY A 38 -6.43 -4.99 -3.78
N ILE A 39 -6.66 -5.01 -2.46
CA ILE A 39 -6.33 -3.86 -1.59
C ILE A 39 -4.81 -3.65 -1.54
N ILE A 40 -4.03 -4.72 -1.35
CA ILE A 40 -2.56 -4.66 -1.32
C ILE A 40 -2.03 -4.12 -2.66
N GLU A 41 -2.54 -4.62 -3.79
CA GLU A 41 -2.16 -4.14 -5.13
C GLU A 41 -2.49 -2.66 -5.32
N GLY A 42 -3.69 -2.23 -4.95
CA GLY A 42 -4.11 -0.83 -5.05
C GLY A 42 -3.21 0.11 -4.23
N LEU A 43 -2.83 -0.30 -3.02
CA LEU A 43 -1.89 0.46 -2.18
C LEU A 43 -0.48 0.51 -2.80
N ALA A 44 0.00 -0.57 -3.41
CA ALA A 44 1.29 -0.59 -4.08
C ALA A 44 1.33 0.35 -5.30
N ILE A 45 0.24 0.39 -6.08
CA ILE A 45 0.09 1.34 -7.19
C ILE A 45 0.09 2.78 -6.64
N ALA A 46 -0.68 3.05 -5.59
CA ALA A 46 -0.73 4.37 -4.97
C ALA A 46 0.64 4.82 -4.42
N GLU A 47 1.42 3.90 -3.83
CA GLU A 47 2.80 4.19 -3.39
C GLU A 47 3.69 4.57 -4.57
N ARG A 48 3.59 3.86 -5.70
CA ARG A 48 4.37 4.15 -6.91
C ARG A 48 4.06 5.53 -7.47
N GLU A 49 2.78 5.86 -7.65
CA GLU A 49 2.38 7.17 -8.16
C GLU A 49 2.81 8.31 -7.22
N LEU A 50 2.81 8.07 -5.91
CA LEU A 50 3.32 9.02 -4.91
C LEU A 50 4.83 9.24 -5.04
N LEU A 51 5.61 8.17 -5.27
CA LEU A 51 7.05 8.28 -5.52
C LEU A 51 7.35 9.04 -6.81
N ASP A 52 6.58 8.79 -7.87
CA ASP A 52 6.71 9.52 -9.14
C ASP A 52 6.35 11.00 -8.97
N LEU A 53 5.32 11.33 -8.18
CA LEU A 53 4.97 12.70 -7.84
C LEU A 53 6.09 13.37 -7.04
N LYS A 54 6.63 12.70 -6.02
CA LYS A 54 7.74 13.21 -5.21
C LYS A 54 8.94 13.54 -6.08
N LYS A 55 9.32 12.63 -6.97
CA LYS A 55 10.42 12.85 -7.91
C LYS A 55 10.19 14.09 -8.79
N LYS A 56 8.98 14.25 -9.34
CA LYS A 56 8.63 15.45 -10.14
C LYS A 56 8.71 16.75 -9.34
N VAL A 57 8.35 16.72 -8.05
CA VAL A 57 8.44 17.90 -7.17
C VAL A 57 9.89 18.22 -6.81
N GLU A 58 10.74 17.20 -6.62
CA GLU A 58 12.18 17.39 -6.34
C GLU A 58 12.98 17.87 -7.56
N GLU A 59 12.52 17.52 -8.77
CA GLU A 59 13.13 17.95 -10.05
C GLU A 59 12.66 19.33 -10.54
N ALA A 60 11.63 19.92 -9.91
CA ALA A 60 11.05 21.23 -10.24
C ALA A 60 11.70 22.39 -9.47
#